data_AF-A0A3Q9IRU0-F1
#
_entry.id   AF-A0A3Q9IRU0-F1
#
_cell.length_a   1.000
_cell.length_b   1.000
_cell.length_c   1.000
_cell.angle_alpha   90.00
_cell.angle_beta   90.00
_cell.angle_gamma   90.00
#
_symmetry.space_group_name_H-M   'P 1'
#
loop_
_entity.id
_entity.type
_entity.pdbx_description
1 polymer ?
#
loop_
_entity_poly.entity_id
_entity_poly.type
_entity_poly.pdbx_seq_one_letter_code
_entity_poly.pdbx_strand_id
1 'polypeptide(L)'
;MSFSERLQKVMDEKGYTKYKVAKSLHMSATTISNYLKNKTKPDTTKLEVMSLLLGVNRRWLLTDEGEKYRKENVVTEQTYGNLSVRDNDELTVRYLAGIVNKQASSLQARDEEIRKLITMHEVLLGKLTALVEKLFEKL
;
A
#
# COMPACT_ATOMS: atom_id res chain seq x y z
N MET A 1 -24.82 14.17 12.97
CA MET A 1 -24.93 13.00 12.05
C MET A 1 -24.31 11.77 12.74
N SER A 2 -24.66 10.54 12.37
CA SER A 2 -24.02 9.31 12.86
C SER A 2 -22.86 8.86 11.96
N PHE A 3 -22.01 7.95 12.45
CA PHE A 3 -20.89 7.41 11.68
C PHE A 3 -21.34 6.71 10.39
N SER A 4 -22.39 5.89 10.46
CA SER A 4 -22.92 5.21 9.27
C SER A 4 -23.40 6.19 8.20
N GLU A 5 -24.12 7.24 8.61
CA GLU A 5 -24.64 8.24 7.68
C GLU A 5 -23.48 9.00 7.03
N ARG A 6 -22.44 9.37 7.79
CA ARG A 6 -21.26 10.06 7.24
C ARG A 6 -20.50 9.15 6.26
N LEU A 7 -20.32 7.89 6.62
CA LEU A 7 -19.68 6.91 5.75
C LEU A 7 -20.46 6.73 4.44
N GLN A 8 -21.78 6.55 4.52
CA GLN A 8 -22.66 6.42 3.36
C GLN A 8 -22.60 7.67 2.47
N LYS A 9 -22.71 8.86 3.06
CA LYS A 9 -22.64 10.14 2.34
C LYS A 9 -21.34 10.28 1.54
N VAL A 10 -20.19 9.99 2.14
CA VAL A 10 -18.90 10.11 1.45
C VAL A 10 -18.73 9.02 0.39
N MET A 11 -19.27 7.83 0.61
CA MET A 11 -19.29 6.78 -0.39
C MET A 11 -20.10 7.19 -1.62
N ASP A 12 -21.28 7.78 -1.41
CA ASP A 12 -22.16 8.24 -2.49
C ASP A 12 -21.53 9.40 -3.27
N GLU A 13 -20.98 10.39 -2.56
CA GLU A 13 -20.26 11.52 -3.17
C GLU A 13 -19.10 11.08 -4.07
N LYS A 14 -18.42 9.98 -3.72
CA LYS A 14 -17.26 9.46 -4.44
C LYS A 14 -17.58 8.30 -5.39
N GLY A 15 -18.86 7.93 -5.54
CA GLY A 15 -19.27 6.80 -6.38
C GLY A 15 -18.71 5.45 -5.93
N TYR A 16 -18.46 5.27 -4.63
CA TYR A 16 -18.00 4.02 -4.06
C TYR A 16 -19.19 3.12 -3.71
N THR A 17 -19.26 1.96 -4.34
CA THR A 17 -20.14 0.90 -3.87
C THR A 17 -19.56 0.22 -2.64
N LYS A 18 -20.42 -0.39 -1.83
CA LYS A 18 -20.00 -1.23 -0.69
C LYS A 18 -18.94 -2.26 -1.07
N TYR A 19 -19.12 -2.91 -2.22
CA TYR A 19 -18.20 -3.92 -2.73
C TYR A 19 -16.85 -3.33 -3.11
N LYS A 20 -16.83 -2.14 -3.73
CA LYS A 20 -15.59 -1.44 -4.09
C LYS A 20 -14.79 -1.09 -2.82
N VAL A 21 -15.43 -0.54 -1.79
CA VAL A 21 -14.79 -0.24 -0.51
C VAL A 21 -14.27 -1.51 0.17
N ALA A 22 -15.09 -2.56 0.25
CA ALA A 22 -14.69 -3.83 0.86
C ALA A 22 -13.44 -4.42 0.17
N LYS A 23 -13.43 -4.43 -1.17
CA LYS A 23 -12.31 -4.91 -1.98
C LYS A 23 -11.05 -4.06 -1.78
N SER A 24 -11.17 -2.74 -1.84
CA SER A 24 -10.04 -1.81 -1.67
C SER A 24 -9.42 -1.86 -0.28
N LEU A 25 -10.19 -2.20 0.76
CA LEU A 25 -9.72 -2.26 2.14
C LEU A 25 -9.37 -3.67 2.62
N HIS A 26 -9.49 -4.69 1.75
CA HIS A 26 -9.37 -6.11 2.12
C HIS A 26 -10.25 -6.50 3.32
N MET A 27 -11.46 -5.93 3.37
CA MET A 27 -12.47 -6.23 4.39
C MET A 27 -13.62 -7.04 3.79
N SER A 28 -14.30 -7.83 4.62
CA SER A 28 -15.51 -8.51 4.15
C SER A 28 -16.62 -7.49 3.84
N ALA A 29 -17.43 -7.77 2.82
CA ALA A 29 -18.61 -6.95 2.50
C ALA A 29 -19.61 -6.87 3.68
N THR A 30 -19.60 -7.89 4.54
CA THR A 30 -20.37 -7.95 5.79
C THR A 30 -19.86 -6.93 6.80
N THR A 31 -18.55 -6.78 6.96
CA THR A 31 -17.93 -5.77 7.83
C THR A 31 -18.36 -4.37 7.43
N ILE A 32 -18.25 -4.02 6.15
CA ILE A 32 -18.70 -2.70 5.65
C ILE A 32 -20.22 -2.54 5.84
N SER A 33 -21.02 -3.59 5.63
CA SER A 33 -22.47 -3.56 5.89
C SER A 33 -22.79 -3.28 7.36
N ASN A 34 -22.02 -3.84 8.30
CA ASN A 34 -22.23 -3.63 9.73
C ASN A 34 -21.90 -2.19 10.14
N TYR A 35 -20.88 -1.58 9.53
CA TYR A 35 -20.57 -0.16 9.68
C TYR A 35 -21.69 0.74 9.16
N LEU A 36 -22.21 0.47 7.97
CA LEU A 36 -23.33 1.22 7.39
C LEU A 36 -24.65 1.04 8.15
N LYS A 37 -24.78 -0.02 8.96
CA LYS A 37 -25.96 -0.29 9.80
C LYS A 37 -25.75 0.09 11.27
N ASN A 38 -24.64 0.76 11.62
CA ASN A 38 -24.25 1.07 13.00
C ASN A 38 -24.20 -0.15 13.95
N LYS A 39 -24.06 -1.38 13.43
CA LYS A 39 -24.02 -2.60 14.26
C LYS A 39 -22.70 -2.75 15.01
N THR A 40 -21.62 -2.22 14.44
CA THR A 40 -20.27 -2.31 15.00
C THR A 40 -19.54 -1.00 14.77
N LYS A 41 -18.67 -0.61 15.69
CA LYS A 41 -17.76 0.52 15.49
C LYS A 41 -16.44 0.04 14.89
N PRO A 42 -15.82 0.79 13.97
CA PRO A 42 -14.48 0.47 13.50
C PRO A 42 -13.46 0.72 14.60
N ASP A 43 -12.43 -0.13 14.67
CA ASP A 43 -11.23 0.16 15.46
C ASP A 43 -10.40 1.28 14.79
N THR A 44 -9.38 1.76 15.49
CA THR A 44 -8.52 2.86 15.03
C THR A 44 -7.89 2.59 13.67
N THR A 45 -7.43 1.36 13.42
CA THR A 45 -6.77 0.97 12.18
C THR A 45 -7.76 0.97 11.01
N LYS A 46 -8.93 0.35 11.19
CA LYS A 46 -9.99 0.29 10.18
C LYS A 46 -10.53 1.67 9.85
N LEU A 47 -10.68 2.51 10.87
CA LEU A 47 -11.09 3.89 10.71
C LEU A 47 -10.04 4.68 9.91
N GLU A 48 -8.75 4.52 10.19
CA GLU A 48 -7.67 5.20 9.45
C GLU A 48 -7.65 4.81 7.97
N VAL A 49 -7.70 3.51 7.65
CA VAL A 49 -7.68 3.05 6.24
C VAL A 49 -8.92 3.47 5.47
N MET A 50 -10.11 3.48 6.10
CA MET A 50 -11.32 4.04 5.50
C MET A 50 -11.16 5.53 5.23
N SER A 51 -10.62 6.28 6.20
CA SER A 51 -10.40 7.71 6.09
C SER A 51 -9.44 8.06 4.95
N LEU A 52 -8.39 7.25 4.77
CA LEU A 52 -7.41 7.39 3.69
C LEU A 52 -8.03 7.12 2.32
N LEU A 53 -8.70 5.97 2.15
CA LEU A 53 -9.37 5.61 0.89
C LEU A 53 -10.41 6.66 0.48
N LEU A 54 -11.18 7.13 1.46
CA LEU A 54 -12.25 8.11 1.24
C LEU A 54 -11.74 9.55 1.25
N GLY A 55 -10.45 9.80 1.50
CA GLY A 55 -9.85 11.15 1.50
C GLY A 55 -10.48 12.12 2.51
N VAL A 56 -10.99 11.60 3.63
CA VAL A 56 -11.66 12.39 4.68
C VAL A 56 -10.88 12.37 5.98
N ASN A 57 -11.09 13.37 6.82
CA ASN A 57 -10.48 13.40 8.13
C ASN A 57 -11.07 12.30 9.01
N ARG A 58 -10.20 11.56 9.70
CA ARG A 58 -10.59 10.48 10.62
C ARG A 58 -11.50 10.98 11.74
N ARG A 59 -11.16 12.14 12.31
CA ARG A 59 -11.90 12.77 13.41
C ARG A 59 -13.30 13.16 12.92
N TRP A 60 -13.39 13.86 11.79
CA TRP A 60 -14.68 14.20 11.19
C TRP A 60 -15.53 12.96 10.92
N LEU A 61 -14.95 11.92 10.33
CA LEU A 61 -15.68 10.67 10.02
C LEU A 61 -16.25 10.01 11.28
N LEU A 62 -15.53 10.07 12.42
CA LEU A 62 -15.98 9.45 13.67
C LEU A 62 -16.91 10.34 14.50
N THR A 63 -16.63 11.64 14.63
CA THR A 63 -17.27 12.53 15.60
C THR A 63 -18.08 13.66 15.00
N ASP A 64 -18.07 13.85 13.67
CA ASP A 64 -18.62 15.05 12.99
C ASP A 64 -17.85 16.34 13.28
N GLU A 65 -16.72 16.27 14.00
CA GLU A 65 -15.94 17.46 14.38
C GLU A 65 -14.77 17.72 13.42
N GLY A 66 -14.55 18.99 13.12
CA GLY A 66 -13.42 19.49 12.34
C GLY A 66 -13.66 19.44 10.84
N GLU A 67 -12.58 19.62 10.08
CA GLU A 67 -12.61 19.65 8.62
C GLU A 67 -12.97 18.29 8.02
N LYS A 68 -13.95 18.26 7.11
CA LYS A 68 -14.42 17.04 6.45
C LYS A 68 -13.33 16.39 5.62
N TYR A 69 -12.73 17.18 4.73
CA TYR A 69 -11.69 16.70 3.82
C TYR A 69 -10.33 16.94 4.45
N ARG A 70 -9.40 16.04 4.18
CA ARG A 70 -8.00 16.25 4.55
C ARG A 70 -7.49 17.43 3.71
N LYS A 71 -6.91 18.46 4.36
CA LYS A 71 -6.13 19.48 3.63
C LYS A 71 -4.99 18.73 2.94
N GLU A 72 -4.92 18.83 1.63
CA GLU A 72 -4.07 17.99 0.80
C GLU A 72 -2.59 18.10 1.22
N ASN A 73 -1.98 16.96 1.54
CA ASN A 73 -0.68 16.64 0.96
C ASN A 73 -1.03 15.84 -0.31
N VAL A 74 -1.01 16.48 -1.47
CA VAL A 74 -1.47 15.87 -2.73
C VAL A 74 -0.58 14.67 -3.05
N VAL A 75 -1.10 13.47 -2.84
CA VAL A 75 -0.66 12.24 -3.50
C VAL A 75 -1.95 11.56 -3.96
N THR A 76 -2.35 11.79 -5.21
CA THR A 76 -3.50 11.09 -5.81
C THR A 76 -3.20 10.70 -7.26
N GLU A 77 -3.64 9.50 -7.64
CA GLU A 77 -3.37 8.79 -8.90
C GLU A 77 -3.86 9.47 -10.20
N GLN A 78 -4.36 10.72 -10.16
CA GLN A 78 -4.55 11.52 -11.38
C GLN A 78 -3.22 11.99 -12.01
N THR A 79 -2.08 11.71 -11.36
CA THR A 79 -0.70 12.01 -11.81
C THR A 79 -0.24 11.27 -13.08
N TYR A 80 -0.93 10.24 -13.59
CA TYR A 80 -0.48 9.55 -14.82
C TYR A 80 -1.20 9.96 -16.11
N GLY A 81 -2.36 10.61 -16.03
CA GLY A 81 -3.25 10.76 -17.20
C GLY A 81 -3.33 12.14 -17.83
N ASN A 82 -2.99 13.21 -17.11
CA ASN A 82 -3.31 14.58 -17.56
C ASN A 82 -2.17 15.59 -17.39
N LEU A 83 -0.91 15.18 -17.57
CA LEU A 83 0.17 16.14 -17.87
C LEU A 83 0.01 16.64 -19.32
N SER A 84 -0.89 17.60 -19.49
CA SER A 84 -0.62 18.66 -20.45
C SER A 84 0.65 19.35 -19.96
N VAL A 85 1.76 18.99 -20.60
CA VAL A 85 3.07 19.63 -20.54
C VAL A 85 2.88 21.13 -20.36
N ARG A 86 3.17 21.64 -19.15
CA ARG A 86 3.63 23.01 -18.96
C ARG A 86 4.19 23.19 -17.55
N ASP A 87 5.50 23.39 -17.60
CA ASP A 87 6.43 23.90 -16.61
C ASP A 87 6.94 22.93 -15.53
N ASN A 88 8.24 22.70 -15.66
CA ASN A 88 9.12 21.85 -14.91
C ASN A 88 9.24 22.36 -13.47
N ASP A 89 8.27 22.04 -12.62
CA ASP A 89 8.36 22.30 -11.18
C ASP A 89 9.53 21.48 -10.61
N GLU A 90 10.65 22.16 -10.36
CA GLU A 90 11.90 21.60 -9.86
C GLU A 90 11.70 20.76 -8.59
N LEU A 91 10.69 21.10 -7.79
CA LEU A 91 10.28 20.35 -6.59
C LEU A 91 9.71 18.97 -6.95
N THR A 92 8.92 18.87 -8.00
CA THR A 92 8.35 17.61 -8.48
C THR A 92 9.44 16.70 -9.04
N VAL A 93 10.40 17.25 -9.80
CA VAL A 93 11.55 16.50 -10.30
C VAL A 93 12.42 15.98 -9.17
N ARG A 94 12.73 16.82 -8.17
CA ARG A 94 13.52 16.42 -6.99
C ARG A 94 12.82 15.35 -6.18
N TYR A 95 11.50 15.46 -6.00
CA TYR A 95 10.71 14.47 -5.28
C TYR A 95 10.69 13.11 -6.01
N LEU A 96 10.42 13.11 -7.32
CA LEU A 96 10.45 11.90 -8.14
C LEU A 96 11.84 11.27 -8.18
N ALA A 97 12.90 12.07 -8.29
CA ALA A 97 14.28 11.61 -8.20
C ALA A 97 14.58 10.95 -6.85
N GLY A 98 14.06 11.52 -5.75
CA GLY A 98 14.16 10.91 -4.41
C GLY A 98 13.47 9.54 -4.32
N ILE A 99 12.29 9.40 -4.91
CA ILE A 99 11.56 8.12 -4.97
C ILE A 99 12.36 7.08 -5.76
N VAL A 100 12.82 7.44 -6.97
CA VAL A 100 13.57 6.53 -7.84
C VAL A 100 14.88 6.10 -7.17
N ASN A 101 15.59 7.02 -6.53
CA ASN A 101 16.83 6.70 -5.83
C ASN A 101 16.60 5.75 -4.65
N LYS A 102 15.53 5.95 -3.87
CA LYS A 102 15.16 5.04 -2.77
C LYS A 102 14.80 3.64 -3.29
N GLN A 103 14.09 3.55 -4.41
CA GLN A 103 13.79 2.27 -5.05
C GLN A 103 15.05 1.59 -5.58
N ALA A 104 15.97 2.33 -6.20
CA ALA A 104 17.24 1.82 -6.68
C ALA A 104 18.07 1.20 -5.55
N SER A 105 18.18 1.90 -4.39
CA SER A 105 18.88 1.34 -3.22
C SER A 105 18.21 0.07 -2.69
N SER A 106 16.88 0.02 -2.66
CA SER A 106 16.15 -1.17 -2.20
C SER A 106 16.32 -2.35 -3.16
N LEU A 107 16.38 -2.11 -4.47
CA LEU A 107 16.63 -3.15 -5.46
C LEU A 107 18.06 -3.66 -5.36
N GLN A 108 19.04 -2.76 -5.24
CA GLN A 108 20.45 -3.13 -5.09
C GLN A 108 20.69 -3.98 -3.84
N ALA A 109 20.01 -3.70 -2.72
CA ALA A 109 20.09 -4.52 -1.52
C ALA A 109 19.59 -5.96 -1.75
N ARG A 110 18.49 -6.11 -2.51
CA ARG A 110 17.96 -7.43 -2.87
C ARG A 110 18.88 -8.16 -3.84
N ASP A 111 19.46 -7.48 -4.82
CA ASP A 111 20.42 -8.07 -5.75
C ASP A 111 21.68 -8.59 -5.02
N GLU A 112 22.10 -7.90 -3.96
CA GLU A 112 23.19 -8.35 -3.10
C GLU A 112 22.86 -9.61 -2.32
N GLU A 113 21.64 -9.71 -1.76
CA GLU A 113 21.16 -10.92 -1.10
C GLU A 113 21.08 -12.11 -2.07
N ILE A 114 20.58 -11.88 -3.28
CA ILE A 114 20.50 -12.90 -4.34
C ILE A 114 21.90 -13.38 -4.71
N ARG A 115 22.88 -12.48 -4.87
CA ARG A 115 24.29 -12.86 -5.15
C ARG A 115 24.90 -13.72 -4.05
N LYS A 116 24.64 -13.40 -2.78
CA LYS A 116 25.08 -14.23 -1.64
C LYS A 116 24.47 -15.63 -1.66
N LEU A 117 23.19 -15.72 -2.02
CA LEU A 117 22.51 -17.02 -2.13
C LEU A 117 23.08 -17.88 -3.26
N ILE A 118 23.34 -17.28 -4.42
CA ILE A 118 23.95 -17.96 -5.58
C ILE A 118 25.33 -18.51 -5.22
N THR A 119 26.21 -17.67 -4.68
CA THR A 119 27.55 -18.08 -4.26
C THR A 119 27.51 -19.17 -3.18
N MET A 120 26.57 -19.10 -2.23
CA MET A 120 26.39 -20.17 -1.24
C MET A 120 25.98 -21.49 -1.90
N HIS A 121 25.04 -21.46 -2.85
CA HIS A 121 24.62 -22.66 -3.58
C HIS A 121 25.77 -23.28 -4.40
N GLU A 122 26.59 -22.47 -5.07
CA GLU A 122 27.77 -22.94 -5.81
C GLU A 122 28.76 -23.69 -4.90
N VAL A 123 29.02 -23.14 -3.70
CA VAL A 123 29.89 -23.78 -2.71
C VAL A 123 29.30 -25.11 -2.21
N LEU A 124 27.99 -25.17 -1.97
CA LEU A 124 27.32 -26.39 -1.52
C LEU A 124 27.35 -27.47 -2.60
N LEU A 125 27.13 -27.10 -3.87
CA LEU A 125 27.24 -28.03 -4.99
C LEU A 125 28.67 -28.58 -5.11
N GLY A 126 29.70 -27.73 -5.00
CA GLY A 126 31.09 -28.19 -5.01
C GLY A 126 31.41 -29.18 -3.89
N LYS A 127 30.92 -28.92 -2.67
CA LYS A 127 31.06 -29.86 -1.54
C LYS A 127 30.36 -31.19 -1.78
N LEU A 128 29.15 -31.15 -2.35
CA LEU A 128 28.38 -32.35 -2.67
C LEU A 128 29.10 -33.19 -3.73
N THR A 129 29.60 -32.56 -4.80
CA THR A 129 30.37 -33.24 -5.85
C THR A 129 31.60 -33.94 -5.27
N ALA A 130 32.38 -33.26 -4.44
CA ALA A 130 33.56 -33.85 -3.79
C ALA A 130 33.22 -35.01 -2.84
N LEU A 131 32.05 -34.99 -2.20
CA LEU A 131 31.58 -36.11 -1.37
C LEU A 131 31.16 -37.31 -2.22
N VAL A 132 30.51 -37.06 -3.35
CA VAL A 132 30.10 -38.11 -4.30
C VAL A 132 31.33 -38.77 -4.91
N GLU A 133 32.34 -38.02 -5.34
CA GLU A 133 33.61 -38.56 -5.86
C GLU A 133 34.31 -39.44 -4.82
N LYS A 134 34.43 -38.98 -3.57
CA LYS A 134 35.01 -39.77 -2.47
C LYS A 134 34.23 -41.05 -2.13
N LEU A 135 32.92 -41.07 -2.39
CA LEU A 135 32.10 -42.26 -2.22
C LEU A 135 32.37 -43.27 -3.34
N PHE A 136 32.52 -42.80 -4.58
CA PHE A 136 32.87 -43.66 -5.72
C PHE A 136 34.28 -44.22 -5.64
N GLU A 137 35.27 -43.48 -5.12
CA GLU A 137 36.64 -43.98 -4.91
C GLU A 137 36.75 -45.07 -3.83
N LYS A 138 35.74 -45.20 -2.96
CA LYS A 138 35.69 -46.18 -1.86
C LYS A 138 34.89 -47.44 -2.20
N LEU A 139 34.28 -47.50 -3.38
CA LEU A 139 33.55 -48.66 -3.92
C LEU A 139 34.44 -49.43 -4.91
#